data_AF-A0A6C0L7B1-F1
#
_entry.id   AF-A0A6C0L7B1-F1
#
_cell.length_a   1.000
_cell.length_b   1.000
_cell.length_c   1.000
_cell.angle_alpha   90.00
_cell.angle_beta   90.00
_cell.angle_gamma   90.00
#
_symmetry.space_group_name_H-M   'P 1'
#
loop_
_entity.id
_entity.type
_entity.pdbx_description
1 polymer ?
#
loop_
_entity_poly.entity_id
_entity_poly.type
_entity_poly.pdbx_seq_one_letter_code
_entity_poly.pdbx_strand_id
1 'polypeptide(L)'
;MRYSGAGVLFTNGTHVLAGYQPKKESPCISGIGGKRELRDTSYIYTGLREFLEEIFDLPDTLHASCIELIQEHITPLRIVELGVYINIVYTFENLETILTILTQNKIHSPLYDTFPQTMNDLLYKRKIGDQEITHLAILPRISNHGDCPFVGREFIKDMRFI
;
A
#
# COMPACT_ATOMS: atom_id res chain seq x y z
N MET A 1 17.35 -10.85 -8.74
CA MET A 1 16.80 -11.28 -7.43
C MET A 1 15.54 -12.10 -7.67
N ARG A 2 15.34 -13.21 -6.94
CA ARG A 2 14.13 -14.05 -7.05
C ARG A 2 13.20 -13.70 -5.88
N TYR A 3 12.08 -13.05 -6.17
CA TYR A 3 11.03 -12.70 -5.20
C TYR A 3 9.68 -13.26 -5.66
N SER A 4 8.76 -13.55 -4.73
CA SER A 4 7.42 -14.07 -5.00
C SER A 4 6.31 -13.06 -4.78
N GLY A 5 6.59 -11.95 -4.11
CA GLY A 5 5.63 -10.89 -3.83
C GLY A 5 6.31 -9.65 -3.30
N ALA A 6 5.62 -8.52 -3.39
CA ALA A 6 6.09 -7.27 -2.85
C ALA A 6 4.93 -6.42 -2.35
N GLY A 7 5.23 -5.52 -1.42
CA GLY A 7 4.28 -4.58 -0.86
C GLY A 7 4.92 -3.25 -0.56
N VAL A 8 4.07 -2.26 -0.29
CA VAL A 8 4.49 -0.92 0.11
C VAL A 8 4.08 -0.65 1.55
N LEU A 9 4.94 0.05 2.26
CA LEU A 9 4.67 0.50 3.62
C LEU A 9 4.93 2.00 3.70
N PHE A 10 3.88 2.77 3.94
CA PHE A 10 3.98 4.22 4.15
C PHE A 10 4.06 4.53 5.64
N THR A 11 5.01 5.38 6.03
CA THR A 11 5.28 5.66 7.45
C THR A 11 5.87 7.05 7.69
N ASN A 12 5.73 7.56 8.92
CA ASN A 12 6.52 8.69 9.45
C ASN A 12 7.54 8.23 10.52
N GLY A 13 7.88 6.93 10.55
CA GLY A 13 8.76 6.31 11.53
C GLY A 13 8.06 5.85 12.82
N THR A 14 6.94 6.48 13.20
CA THR A 14 6.17 6.17 14.42
C THR A 14 4.80 5.58 14.14
N HIS A 15 4.25 5.80 12.94
CA HIS A 15 2.96 5.33 12.50
C HIS A 15 3.04 4.73 11.10
N VAL A 16 2.07 3.89 10.74
CA VAL A 16 1.99 3.24 9.42
C VAL A 16 0.60 3.31 8.85
N LEU A 17 0.51 3.41 7.52
CA LEU A 17 -0.75 3.18 6.81
C LEU A 17 -1.01 1.68 6.70
N ALA A 18 -2.25 1.27 6.93
CA ALA A 18 -2.69 -0.11 6.88
C ALA A 18 -4.11 -0.21 6.32
N GLY A 19 -4.50 -1.42 5.90
CA GLY A 19 -5.85 -1.72 5.40
C GLY A 19 -6.53 -2.83 6.19
N TYR A 20 -7.82 -2.66 6.49
CA TYR A 20 -8.65 -3.72 7.05
C TYR A 20 -9.23 -4.61 5.96
N GLN A 21 -8.97 -5.90 6.08
CA GLN A 21 -9.38 -6.93 5.12
C GLN A 21 -10.41 -7.89 5.74
N PRO A 22 -11.72 -7.58 5.65
CA PRO A 22 -12.78 -8.34 6.33
C PRO A 22 -13.06 -9.72 5.71
N LYS A 23 -12.57 -9.97 4.50
CA LYS A 23 -12.89 -11.17 3.72
C LYS A 23 -11.88 -12.30 3.88
N LYS A 24 -10.75 -12.07 4.54
CA LYS A 24 -9.79 -13.14 4.87
C LYS A 24 -10.42 -14.12 5.85
N GLU A 25 -9.95 -15.38 5.84
CA GLU A 25 -10.39 -16.43 6.76
C GLU A 25 -10.33 -15.96 8.23
N SER A 26 -9.30 -15.17 8.56
CA SER A 26 -9.22 -14.40 9.78
C SER A 26 -9.15 -12.91 9.42
N PRO A 27 -10.27 -12.15 9.55
CA PRO A 27 -10.30 -10.72 9.32
C PRO A 27 -9.24 -9.99 10.11
N CYS A 28 -8.43 -9.17 9.44
CA CYS A 28 -7.32 -8.48 10.08
C CYS A 28 -6.97 -7.18 9.36
N ILE A 29 -6.20 -6.34 10.05
CA ILE A 29 -5.51 -5.19 9.51
C ILE A 29 -4.14 -5.66 9.01
N SER A 30 -3.83 -5.40 7.75
CA SER A 30 -2.58 -5.78 7.11
C SER A 30 -1.94 -4.61 6.37
N GLY A 31 -0.72 -4.85 5.89
CA GLY A 31 -0.08 -3.99 4.90
C GLY A 31 -0.74 -4.10 3.54
N ILE A 32 -0.15 -3.41 2.58
CA ILE A 32 -0.64 -3.27 1.21
C ILE A 32 0.36 -3.97 0.30
N GLY A 33 -0.08 -4.99 -0.44
CA GLY A 33 0.82 -5.76 -1.27
C GLY A 33 0.39 -7.19 -1.50
N GLY A 34 0.94 -7.79 -2.56
CA GLY A 34 0.49 -9.08 -3.04
C GLY A 34 1.56 -9.84 -3.80
N LYS A 35 1.10 -10.72 -4.68
CA LYS A 35 1.97 -11.68 -5.38
C LYS A 35 2.55 -11.03 -6.63
N ARG A 36 3.78 -11.44 -6.95
CA ARG A 36 4.37 -11.08 -8.24
C ARG A 36 3.57 -11.72 -9.37
N GLU A 37 3.23 -10.91 -10.37
CA GLU A 37 2.64 -11.38 -11.63
C GLU A 37 3.70 -11.51 -12.73
N LEU A 38 3.38 -12.27 -13.78
CA LEU A 38 4.30 -12.49 -14.91
C LEU A 38 4.64 -11.19 -15.65
N ARG A 39 3.73 -10.20 -15.63
CA ARG A 39 3.93 -8.88 -16.23
C ARG A 39 4.81 -7.94 -15.40
N ASP A 40 5.06 -8.27 -14.12
CA ASP A 40 5.80 -7.39 -13.23
C ASP A 40 7.29 -7.39 -13.55
N THR A 41 7.80 -6.21 -13.90
CA THR A 41 9.19 -5.99 -14.34
C THR A 41 10.19 -5.92 -13.17
N SER A 42 9.73 -5.51 -11.98
CA SER A 42 10.55 -5.37 -10.78
C SER A 42 9.72 -5.50 -9.51
N TYR A 43 10.35 -5.70 -8.35
CA TYR A 43 9.63 -5.73 -7.07
C TYR A 43 8.97 -4.37 -6.77
N ILE A 44 9.57 -3.25 -7.20
CA ILE A 44 8.97 -1.91 -7.08
C ILE A 44 7.68 -1.85 -7.89
N TYR A 45 7.70 -2.37 -9.12
CA TYR A 45 6.52 -2.47 -9.95
C TYR A 45 5.43 -3.30 -9.27
N THR A 46 5.75 -4.49 -8.76
CA THR A 46 4.77 -5.32 -8.02
C THR A 46 4.17 -4.55 -6.84
N GLY A 47 4.99 -3.93 -5.99
CA GLY A 47 4.49 -3.22 -4.81
C GLY A 47 3.60 -2.03 -5.16
N LEU A 48 4.00 -1.22 -6.16
CA LEU A 48 3.20 -0.08 -6.60
C LEU A 48 1.93 -0.51 -7.34
N ARG A 49 1.97 -1.59 -8.14
CA ARG A 49 0.78 -2.16 -8.77
C ARG A 49 -0.26 -2.57 -7.73
N GLU A 50 0.14 -3.39 -6.76
CA GLU A 50 -0.73 -3.86 -5.68
C GLU A 50 -1.29 -2.68 -4.88
N PHE A 51 -0.47 -1.64 -4.62
CA PHE A 51 -0.97 -0.40 -4.02
C PHE A 51 -2.06 0.28 -4.85
N LEU A 52 -1.86 0.43 -6.16
CA LEU A 52 -2.84 1.06 -7.04
C LEU A 52 -4.14 0.24 -7.15
N GLU A 53 -4.03 -1.08 -7.21
CA GLU A 53 -5.18 -2.00 -7.23
C GLU A 53 -5.94 -1.98 -5.90
N GLU A 54 -5.27 -2.24 -4.77
CA GLU A 54 -5.95 -2.40 -3.48
C GLU A 54 -6.50 -1.06 -2.94
N ILE A 55 -5.77 0.04 -3.15
CA ILE A 55 -6.13 1.35 -2.58
C ILE A 55 -7.03 2.16 -3.50
N PHE A 56 -6.97 1.96 -4.81
CA PHE A 56 -7.74 2.78 -5.75
C PHE A 56 -8.56 1.97 -6.75
N ASP A 57 -8.48 0.64 -6.77
CA ASP A 57 -9.20 -0.20 -7.73
C ASP A 57 -8.96 0.26 -9.17
N LEU A 58 -7.70 0.59 -9.49
CA LEU A 58 -7.33 1.06 -10.82
C LEU A 58 -7.25 -0.10 -11.81
N PRO A 59 -7.75 0.09 -13.05
CA PRO A 59 -7.62 -0.90 -14.09
C PRO A 59 -6.17 -1.09 -14.54
N ASP A 60 -5.85 -2.32 -14.93
CA ASP A 60 -4.53 -2.74 -15.45
C ASP A 60 -3.93 -1.81 -16.51
N THR A 61 -4.77 -1.22 -17.36
CA THR A 61 -4.33 -0.34 -18.44
C THR A 61 -3.67 0.95 -17.97
N LEU A 62 -3.86 1.35 -16.71
CA LEU A 62 -3.29 2.55 -16.13
C LEU A 62 -2.04 2.29 -15.28
N HIS A 63 -1.76 1.03 -14.92
CA HIS A 63 -0.69 0.73 -13.95
C HIS A 63 0.67 1.15 -14.46
N ALA A 64 1.05 0.75 -15.68
CA ALA A 64 2.39 0.99 -16.21
C ALA A 64 2.75 2.49 -16.23
N SER A 65 1.85 3.34 -16.75
CA SER A 65 2.08 4.79 -16.83
C SER A 65 2.08 5.47 -15.45
N CYS A 66 1.17 5.06 -14.56
CA CYS A 66 1.15 5.59 -13.19
C CYS A 66 2.43 5.21 -12.43
N ILE A 67 2.85 3.95 -12.53
CA ILE A 67 4.04 3.43 -11.86
C ILE A 67 5.30 4.14 -12.36
N GLU A 68 5.46 4.31 -13.67
CA GLU A 68 6.58 5.05 -14.27
C GLU A 68 6.68 6.47 -13.69
N LEU A 69 5.57 7.23 -13.72
CA LEU A 69 5.50 8.58 -13.17
C LEU A 69 5.82 8.63 -11.67
N ILE A 70 5.31 7.67 -10.89
CA ILE A 70 5.60 7.57 -9.46
C ILE A 70 7.11 7.35 -9.27
N GLN A 71 7.71 6.38 -9.97
CA GLN A 71 9.12 6.06 -9.86
C GLN A 71 10.07 7.21 -10.27
N GLU A 72 9.62 8.13 -11.13
CA GLU A 72 10.37 9.34 -11.49
C GLU A 72 10.41 10.38 -10.36
N HIS A 73 9.42 10.39 -9.46
CA HIS A 73 9.21 11.47 -8.49
C HIS A 73 9.42 11.05 -7.04
N ILE A 74 9.37 9.76 -6.72
CA ILE A 74 9.60 9.26 -5.37
C ILE A 74 10.68 8.18 -5.33
N THR A 75 11.47 8.22 -4.26
CA THR A 75 12.47 7.20 -3.96
C THR A 75 12.08 6.51 -2.66
N PRO A 76 12.11 5.17 -2.58
CA PRO A 76 11.91 4.46 -1.33
C PRO A 76 12.88 4.95 -0.24
N LEU A 77 12.39 5.10 0.99
CA LEU A 77 13.23 5.31 2.16
C LEU A 77 14.20 4.14 2.36
N ARG A 78 13.70 2.91 2.16
CA ARG A 78 14.51 1.68 2.14
C ARG A 78 13.74 0.49 1.56
N ILE A 79 14.47 -0.57 1.24
CA ILE A 79 13.95 -1.86 0.82
C ILE A 79 14.27 -2.89 1.91
N VAL A 80 13.28 -3.70 2.30
CA VAL A 80 13.41 -4.73 3.33
C VAL A 80 13.09 -6.09 2.71
N GLU A 81 14.03 -7.03 2.83
CA GLU A 81 13.87 -8.39 2.34
C GLU A 81 13.39 -9.32 3.47
N LEU A 82 12.24 -9.95 3.27
CA LEU A 82 11.62 -10.87 4.23
C LEU A 82 11.49 -12.25 3.58
N GLY A 83 12.64 -12.89 3.39
CA GLY A 83 12.74 -14.15 2.65
C GLY A 83 12.48 -13.92 1.16
N VAL A 84 11.34 -14.41 0.66
CA VAL A 84 10.95 -14.25 -0.76
C VAL A 84 10.01 -13.05 -0.99
N TYR A 85 9.61 -12.36 0.07
CA TYR A 85 8.77 -11.17 0.01
C TYR A 85 9.61 -9.90 0.19
N ILE A 86 9.30 -8.85 -0.59
CA ILE A 86 10.00 -7.56 -0.53
C ILE A 86 9.06 -6.48 -0.02
N ASN A 87 9.46 -5.77 1.02
CA ASN A 87 8.70 -4.64 1.53
C ASN A 87 9.43 -3.32 1.19
N ILE A 88 8.72 -2.42 0.51
CA ILE A 88 9.25 -1.16 0.02
C ILE A 88 8.73 -0.05 0.93
N VAL A 89 9.62 0.55 1.72
CA VAL A 89 9.24 1.55 2.70
C VAL A 89 9.31 2.93 2.08
N TYR A 90 8.20 3.67 2.18
CA TYR A 90 8.04 5.05 1.73
C TYR A 90 7.62 5.93 2.91
N THR A 91 7.82 7.24 2.78
CA THR A 91 7.32 8.19 3.79
C THR A 91 5.87 8.60 3.52
N PHE A 92 5.20 9.24 4.48
CA PHE A 92 3.88 9.84 4.21
C PHE A 92 3.95 10.99 3.20
N GLU A 93 5.06 11.72 3.11
CA GLU A 93 5.27 12.73 2.07
C GLU A 93 5.37 12.10 0.67
N ASN A 94 5.92 10.88 0.56
CA ASN A 94 5.86 10.15 -0.71
C ASN A 94 4.41 9.79 -1.08
N LEU A 95 3.58 9.38 -0.11
CA LEU A 95 2.17 9.09 -0.36
C LEU A 95 1.43 10.34 -0.85
N GLU A 96 1.63 11.50 -0.21
CA GLU A 96 1.03 12.77 -0.65
C GLU A 96 1.51 13.17 -2.06
N THR A 97 2.78 12.94 -2.36
CA THR A 97 3.32 13.11 -3.72
C THR A 97 2.62 12.20 -4.72
N ILE A 98 2.41 10.91 -4.40
CA ILE A 98 1.65 9.98 -5.26
C ILE A 98 0.22 10.49 -5.48
N LEU A 99 -0.50 10.89 -4.43
CA LEU A 99 -1.86 11.43 -4.55
C LEU A 99 -1.90 12.65 -5.48
N THR A 100 -0.89 13.52 -5.36
CA THR A 100 -0.73 14.70 -6.23
C THR A 100 -0.51 14.30 -7.69
N ILE A 101 0.40 13.36 -7.96
CA ILE A 101 0.68 12.85 -9.32
C ILE A 101 -0.59 12.27 -9.95
N LEU A 102 -1.28 11.38 -9.23
CA LEU A 102 -2.50 10.73 -9.73
C LEU A 102 -3.61 11.76 -9.99
N THR A 103 -3.77 12.75 -9.09
CA THR A 103 -4.72 13.84 -9.28
C THR A 103 -4.40 14.70 -10.51
N GLN A 104 -3.14 15.11 -10.69
CA GLN A 104 -2.70 15.91 -11.83
C GLN A 104 -2.87 15.19 -13.16
N ASN A 105 -2.71 13.86 -13.16
CA ASN A 105 -2.96 12.99 -14.31
C ASN A 105 -4.43 12.59 -14.47
N LYS A 106 -5.34 13.22 -13.71
CA LYS A 106 -6.80 13.00 -13.79
C LYS A 106 -7.19 11.53 -13.62
N ILE A 107 -6.47 10.83 -12.76
CA ILE A 107 -6.80 9.44 -12.41
C ILE A 107 -8.10 9.44 -11.62
N HIS A 108 -8.96 8.48 -11.94
CA HIS A 108 -10.22 8.25 -11.25
C HIS A 108 -10.19 6.88 -10.58
N SER A 109 -10.75 6.81 -9.39
CA SER A 109 -10.94 5.57 -8.64
C SER A 109 -12.43 5.38 -8.36
N PRO A 110 -13.02 4.19 -8.60
CA PRO A 110 -14.41 3.92 -8.26
C PRO A 110 -14.66 3.96 -6.74
N LEU A 111 -13.59 3.89 -5.92
CA LEU A 111 -13.65 3.85 -4.47
C LEU A 111 -13.83 5.23 -3.83
N TYR A 112 -13.83 6.31 -4.61
CA TYR A 112 -14.01 7.67 -4.09
C TYR A 112 -14.91 8.48 -5.04
N ASP A 113 -15.80 9.31 -4.48
CA ASP A 113 -16.60 10.25 -5.30
C ASP A 113 -15.73 11.35 -5.91
N THR A 114 -14.65 11.71 -5.22
CA THR A 114 -13.61 12.63 -5.69
C THR A 114 -12.26 12.03 -5.33
N PHE A 115 -11.32 12.01 -6.27
CA PHE A 115 -10.01 11.40 -6.03
C PHE A 115 -9.33 12.07 -4.82
N PRO A 116 -8.78 11.30 -3.87
CA PRO A 116 -8.24 11.85 -2.64
C PRO A 116 -6.98 12.68 -2.90
N GLN A 117 -6.93 13.89 -2.33
CA GLN A 117 -5.79 14.80 -2.44
C GLN A 117 -4.96 14.87 -1.15
N THR A 118 -5.51 14.37 -0.06
CA THR A 118 -4.89 14.37 1.26
C THR A 118 -5.02 13.00 1.92
N MET A 119 -4.21 12.73 2.95
CA MET A 119 -4.36 11.54 3.78
C MET A 119 -5.77 11.43 4.39
N ASN A 120 -6.37 12.54 4.82
CA ASN A 120 -7.72 12.53 5.38
C ASN A 120 -8.77 12.12 4.35
N ASP A 121 -8.65 12.58 3.11
CA ASP A 121 -9.54 12.15 2.03
C ASP A 121 -9.39 10.65 1.77
N LEU A 122 -8.13 10.18 1.70
CA LEU A 122 -7.80 8.78 1.48
C LEU A 122 -8.43 7.87 2.55
N LEU A 123 -8.32 8.25 3.82
CA LEU A 123 -8.80 7.46 4.95
C LEU A 123 -10.33 7.47 5.08
N TYR A 124 -10.95 8.65 4.97
CA TYR A 124 -12.32 8.85 5.46
C TYR A 124 -13.37 9.06 4.36
N LYS A 125 -12.96 9.27 3.10
CA LYS A 125 -13.90 9.42 1.97
C LYS A 125 -13.96 8.18 1.07
N ARG A 126 -13.29 7.10 1.46
CA ARG A 126 -13.33 5.80 0.77
C ARG A 126 -14.73 5.21 0.89
N LYS A 127 -15.30 4.81 -0.24
CA LYS A 127 -16.52 4.01 -0.32
C LYS A 127 -16.22 2.58 0.14
N ILE A 128 -17.07 2.05 1.02
CA ILE A 128 -16.96 0.68 1.51
C ILE A 128 -17.83 -0.22 0.62
N GLY A 129 -17.24 -1.27 0.07
CA GLY A 129 -17.92 -2.25 -0.75
C GLY A 129 -17.26 -3.63 -0.67
N ASP A 130 -17.17 -4.28 -1.82
CA ASP A 130 -16.73 -5.68 -1.94
C ASP A 130 -15.22 -5.84 -2.18
N GLN A 131 -14.42 -4.81 -1.89
CA GLN A 131 -12.97 -4.80 -2.12
C GLN A 131 -12.21 -5.65 -1.09
N GLU A 132 -10.96 -6.02 -1.40
CA GLU A 132 -10.07 -6.70 -0.45
C GLU A 132 -9.82 -5.83 0.80
N ILE A 133 -9.41 -4.58 0.59
CA ILE A 133 -9.29 -3.57 1.65
C ILE A 133 -10.53 -2.70 1.67
N THR A 134 -11.29 -2.77 2.76
CA THR A 134 -12.52 -1.97 2.92
C THR A 134 -12.29 -0.64 3.63
N HIS A 135 -11.44 -0.64 4.66
CA HIS A 135 -11.11 0.54 5.45
C HIS A 135 -9.60 0.74 5.48
N LEU A 136 -9.16 1.99 5.52
CA LEU A 136 -7.78 2.33 5.77
C LEU A 136 -7.63 2.88 7.19
N ALA A 137 -6.48 2.62 7.80
CA ALA A 137 -6.19 3.06 9.15
C ALA A 137 -4.73 3.50 9.28
N ILE A 138 -4.49 4.45 10.17
CA ILE A 138 -3.15 4.76 10.66
C ILE A 138 -2.94 4.03 11.97
N LEU A 139 -1.97 3.13 12.01
CA LEU A 139 -1.62 2.38 13.21
C LEU A 139 -0.33 2.93 13.82
N PRO A 140 -0.18 2.95 15.16
CA PRO A 140 1.12 3.14 15.76
C PRO A 140 2.04 2.00 15.35
N ARG A 141 3.32 2.30 15.19
CA ARG A 141 4.35 1.28 14.95
C ARG A 141 4.40 0.35 16.16
N ILE A 142 4.15 -0.94 15.92
CA ILE A 142 4.21 -1.97 16.95
C ILE A 142 5.62 -2.55 16.96
N SER A 143 6.41 -2.22 17.99
CA SER A 143 7.76 -2.77 18.18
C SER A 143 7.80 -4.04 19.04
N ASN A 144 6.77 -4.30 19.84
CA ASN A 144 6.73 -5.42 20.79
C ASN A 144 5.97 -6.63 20.24
N HIS A 145 6.43 -7.83 20.59
CA HIS A 145 5.91 -9.14 20.19
C HIS A 145 4.51 -9.50 20.75
N GLY A 146 3.74 -8.53 21.24
CA GLY A 146 2.40 -8.80 21.75
C GLY A 146 1.47 -9.23 20.62
N ASP A 147 0.63 -10.23 20.89
CA ASP A 147 -0.48 -10.55 20.00
C ASP A 147 -1.39 -9.31 19.92
N CYS A 148 -1.45 -8.69 18.75
CA CYS A 148 -2.51 -7.74 18.43
C CYS A 148 -3.58 -8.52 17.66
N PRO A 149 -4.71 -8.88 18.29
CA PRO A 149 -5.66 -9.84 17.72
C PRO A 149 -6.28 -9.38 16.39
N PHE A 150 -6.18 -8.09 16.08
CA PHE A 150 -6.75 -7.49 14.88
C PHE A 150 -5.70 -7.12 13.82
N VAL A 151 -4.41 -7.33 14.06
CA VAL A 151 -3.33 -7.00 13.11
C VAL A 151 -2.64 -8.29 12.66
N GLY A 152 -2.50 -8.45 11.35
CA GLY A 152 -1.87 -9.63 10.76
C GLY A 152 -0.44 -9.83 11.26
N ARG A 153 -0.08 -11.05 11.66
CA ARG A 153 1.25 -11.36 12.22
C ARG A 153 2.41 -11.01 11.30
N GLU A 154 2.25 -11.22 9.98
CA GLU A 154 3.26 -10.85 9.00
C GLU A 154 3.43 -9.32 8.94
N PHE A 155 2.33 -8.57 9.01
CA PHE A 155 2.38 -7.12 9.02
C PHE A 155 3.02 -6.54 10.30
N ILE A 156 2.84 -7.20 11.45
CA ILE A 156 3.59 -6.85 12.67
C ILE A 156 5.10 -7.04 12.45
N LYS A 157 5.54 -8.05 11.67
CA LYS A 157 6.96 -8.22 11.34
C LYS A 157 7.45 -7.09 10.44
N ASP A 158 6.66 -6.69 9.44
CA ASP A 158 6.98 -5.57 8.54
C ASP A 158 7.28 -4.29 9.33
N MET A 159 6.47 -3.95 10.32
CA MET A 159 6.62 -2.74 11.13
C MET A 159 7.91 -2.68 11.97
N ARG A 160 8.60 -3.82 12.16
CA ARG A 160 9.86 -3.85 12.92
C ARG A 160 10.97 -3.15 12.17
N PHE A 161 10.92 -3.21 10.85
CA PHE A 161 11.91 -2.64 9.96
C PHE A 161 11.52 -1.22 9.55
N ILE A 162 10.91 -0.47 10.46
CA ILE A 162 10.60 0.95 10.31
C ILE A 162 11.66 1.80 11.01
#